data_AF-A0A832K5X7-F1
#
_entry.id   AF-A0A832K5X7-F1
#
_cell.length_a   1.000
_cell.length_b   1.000
_cell.length_c   1.000
_cell.angle_alpha   90.00
_cell.angle_beta   90.00
_cell.angle_gamma   90.00
#
_symmetry.space_group_name_H-M   'P 1'
#
loop_
_entity.id
_entity.type
_entity.pdbx_description
1 polymer ?
#
loop_
_entity_poly.entity_id
_entity_poly.type
_entity_poly.pdbx_seq_one_letter_code
_entity_poly.pdbx_strand_id
1 'polypeptide(L)'
;APHGGWESTLEITDRIGLTTSKDILEALADGAGPKDAVVALGYSGWSKGQLEQEMAENSWLAVPASEDILFRQPVEQRWTVAAQQIGVDIHLLSGEVGHA
;
A
#
# COMPACT_ATOMS: atom_id res chain seq x y z
N ALA A 1 -10.40 -14.79 -10.65
CA ALA A 1 -10.33 -13.32 -10.52
C ALA A 1 -10.26 -12.99 -9.03
N PRO A 2 -9.71 -11.84 -8.57
CA PRO A 2 -9.62 -11.54 -7.13
C PRO A 2 -11.00 -11.55 -6.43
N HIS A 3 -12.08 -11.56 -7.20
CA HIS A 3 -13.47 -11.75 -6.82
C HIS A 3 -13.75 -13.19 -6.33
N GLY A 4 -13.16 -13.56 -5.20
CA GLY A 4 -13.86 -14.48 -4.29
C GLY A 4 -15.11 -13.75 -3.81
N GLY A 5 -16.25 -14.45 -3.74
CA GLY A 5 -17.55 -13.88 -3.34
C GLY A 5 -17.61 -13.52 -1.87
N TRP A 6 -16.65 -12.75 -1.38
CA TRP A 6 -16.57 -12.26 -0.01
C TRP A 6 -17.56 -11.12 0.19
N GLU A 7 -18.21 -11.08 1.35
CA GLU A 7 -19.37 -10.21 1.56
C GLU A 7 -19.09 -8.71 1.43
N SER A 8 -17.85 -8.26 1.68
CA SER A 8 -17.44 -6.85 1.76
C SER A 8 -16.07 -6.64 1.13
N THR A 9 -15.99 -6.80 -0.19
CA THR A 9 -14.78 -6.50 -0.99
C THR A 9 -15.01 -5.28 -1.88
N LEU A 10 -14.11 -4.32 -1.78
CA LEU A 10 -13.95 -3.19 -2.68
C LEU A 10 -12.89 -3.52 -3.72
N GLU A 11 -13.25 -3.42 -4.99
CA GLU A 11 -12.30 -3.57 -6.10
C GLU A 11 -11.53 -2.26 -6.30
N ILE A 12 -10.21 -2.32 -6.15
CA ILE A 12 -9.33 -1.17 -6.41
C ILE A 12 -8.89 -1.19 -7.88
N THR A 13 -8.53 -2.37 -8.37
CA THR A 13 -8.20 -2.64 -9.79
C THR A 13 -8.68 -4.03 -10.17
N ASP A 14 -8.58 -4.41 -11.45
CA ASP A 14 -8.89 -5.76 -11.95
C ASP A 14 -8.09 -6.87 -11.25
N ARG A 15 -6.99 -6.51 -10.55
CA ARG A 15 -6.05 -7.44 -9.91
C ARG A 15 -5.94 -7.26 -8.39
N ILE A 16 -6.42 -6.14 -7.84
CA ILE A 16 -6.26 -5.79 -6.43
C ILE A 16 -7.64 -5.50 -5.82
N GLY A 17 -7.98 -6.25 -4.77
CA GLY A 17 -9.17 -6.03 -3.95
C GLY A 17 -8.78 -5.68 -2.51
N LEU A 18 -9.58 -4.82 -1.89
CA LEU A 18 -9.54 -4.52 -0.46
C LEU A 18 -10.78 -5.12 0.18
N THR A 19 -10.62 -5.94 1.22
CA THR A 19 -11.75 -6.55 1.92
C THR A 19 -11.64 -6.35 3.41
N THR A 20 -12.79 -6.14 4.04
CA THR A 20 -12.94 -6.02 5.49
C THR A 20 -13.77 -7.15 6.09
N SER A 21 -14.16 -8.13 5.25
CA SER A 21 -14.94 -9.27 5.70
C SER A 21 -14.13 -10.22 6.58
N LYS A 22 -14.81 -10.90 7.50
CA LYS A 22 -14.20 -11.94 8.35
C LYS A 22 -14.03 -13.26 7.60
N ASP A 23 -14.89 -13.53 6.61
CA ASP A 23 -14.87 -14.74 5.78
C ASP A 23 -13.51 -14.98 5.10
N ILE A 24 -12.84 -13.93 4.63
CA ILE A 24 -11.52 -14.04 4.01
C ILE A 24 -10.42 -14.35 5.03
N LEU A 25 -10.54 -13.88 6.27
CA LEU A 25 -9.59 -14.20 7.33
C LEU A 25 -9.68 -15.68 7.70
N GLU A 26 -10.90 -16.21 7.76
CA GLU A 26 -11.15 -17.65 7.96
C GLU A 26 -10.62 -18.46 6.76
N ALA A 27 -10.90 -18.04 5.53
CA ALA A 27 -10.39 -18.71 4.35
C ALA A 27 -8.85 -18.68 4.23
N LEU A 28 -8.22 -17.58 4.65
CA LEU A 28 -6.76 -17.49 4.75
C LEU A 28 -6.20 -18.47 5.79
N ALA A 29 -6.88 -18.63 6.92
CA ALA A 29 -6.48 -19.60 7.95
C ALA A 29 -6.61 -21.06 7.45
N ASP A 30 -7.63 -21.35 6.63
CA ASP A 30 -7.86 -22.66 6.03
C ASP A 30 -7.04 -22.92 4.75
N GLY A 31 -6.23 -21.96 4.31
CA GLY A 31 -5.44 -22.05 3.07
C GLY A 31 -6.27 -21.98 1.78
N ALA A 32 -7.54 -21.61 1.87
CA ALA A 32 -8.46 -21.39 0.75
C ALA A 32 -8.52 -19.92 0.28
N GLY A 33 -7.81 -19.03 0.97
CA GLY A 33 -7.68 -17.61 0.62
C GLY A 33 -6.81 -17.36 -0.63
N PRO A 34 -6.68 -16.09 -1.04
CA PRO A 34 -5.80 -15.71 -2.14
C PRO A 34 -4.33 -16.07 -1.84
N LYS A 35 -3.57 -16.37 -2.89
CA LYS A 35 -2.13 -16.69 -2.78
C LYS A 35 -1.32 -15.57 -2.13
N ASP A 36 -1.68 -14.34 -2.46
CA ASP A 36 -1.02 -13.13 -2.01
C ASP A 36 -2.03 -12.30 -1.21
N ALA A 37 -1.72 -12.00 0.05
CA ALA A 37 -2.56 -11.20 0.93
C ALA A 37 -1.71 -10.35 1.87
N VAL A 38 -2.18 -9.14 2.16
CA VAL A 38 -1.62 -8.27 3.20
C VAL A 38 -2.74 -7.96 4.18
N VAL A 39 -2.52 -8.31 5.45
CA VAL A 39 -3.44 -7.96 6.53
C VAL A 39 -2.91 -6.71 7.21
N ALA A 40 -3.70 -5.65 7.20
CA ALA A 40 -3.39 -4.39 7.87
C ALA A 40 -4.50 -4.05 8.87
N LEU A 41 -4.12 -3.47 10.00
CA LEU A 41 -5.04 -3.01 11.03
C LEU A 41 -5.02 -1.48 11.09
N GLY A 42 -6.15 -0.86 10.77
CA GLY A 42 -6.27 0.59 10.66
C GLY A 42 -5.97 1.12 9.24
N TYR A 43 -6.19 2.41 9.06
CA TYR A 43 -5.93 3.10 7.80
C TYR A 43 -5.43 4.52 8.10
N SER A 44 -4.61 5.05 7.20
CA SER A 44 -4.30 6.49 7.19
C SER A 44 -5.38 7.22 6.41
N GLY A 45 -5.99 8.21 7.04
CA GLY A 45 -6.99 9.07 6.41
C GLY A 45 -6.50 10.51 6.40
N TRP A 46 -6.75 11.20 5.31
CA TRP A 46 -6.43 12.62 5.16
C TRP A 46 -7.70 13.46 5.26
N SER A 47 -7.57 14.62 5.89
CA SER A 47 -8.60 15.67 5.80
C SER A 47 -8.62 16.27 4.39
N LYS A 48 -9.72 16.95 4.03
CA LYS A 48 -9.87 17.59 2.72
C LYS A 48 -8.68 18.52 2.42
N GLY A 49 -7.97 18.27 1.32
CA GLY A 49 -6.85 19.10 0.86
C GLY A 49 -5.52 18.85 1.59
N GLN A 50 -5.51 18.00 2.63
CA GLN A 50 -4.31 17.75 3.43
C GLN A 50 -3.26 16.99 2.64
N LEU A 51 -3.65 15.93 1.91
CA LEU A 51 -2.72 15.13 1.12
C LEU A 51 -2.05 15.99 0.04
N GLU A 52 -2.83 16.82 -0.66
CA GLU A 52 -2.33 17.72 -1.69
C GLU A 52 -1.36 18.76 -1.13
N GLN A 53 -1.66 19.28 0.06
CA GLN A 53 -0.77 20.22 0.74
C GLN A 53 0.55 19.55 1.17
N GLU A 54 0.48 18.37 1.79
CA GLU A 54 1.67 17.62 2.21
C GLU A 54 2.52 17.17 1.01
N MET A 55 1.90 16.84 -0.13
CA MET A 55 2.61 16.59 -1.38
C MET A 55 3.30 17.85 -1.91
N ALA A 56 2.65 19.01 -1.84
CA ALA A 56 3.24 20.30 -2.26
C ALA A 56 4.40 20.74 -1.37
N GLU A 57 4.37 20.36 -0.09
CA GLU A 57 5.44 20.59 0.89
C GLU A 57 6.59 19.56 0.76
N ASN A 58 6.54 18.64 -0.21
CA ASN A 58 7.50 17.54 -0.41
C ASN A 58 7.59 16.57 0.79
N SER A 59 6.54 16.50 1.62
CA SER A 59 6.43 15.55 2.72
C SER A 59 6.12 14.12 2.25
N TRP A 60 5.55 13.98 1.05
CA TRP A 60 5.27 12.68 0.43
C TRP A 60 5.86 12.56 -0.97
N LEU A 61 6.39 11.37 -1.27
CA LEU A 61 6.79 10.96 -2.61
C LEU A 61 5.76 9.98 -3.16
N ALA A 62 5.22 10.28 -4.33
CA ALA A 62 4.27 9.41 -5.02
C ALA A 62 4.98 8.52 -6.03
N VAL A 63 4.72 7.22 -5.98
CA VAL A 63 5.20 6.23 -6.96
C VAL A 63 4.03 5.39 -7.45
N PRO A 64 4.06 4.88 -8.70
CA PRO A 64 3.04 3.95 -9.18
C PRO A 64 2.94 2.71 -8.29
N ALA A 65 1.72 2.32 -7.93
CA ALA A 65 1.51 1.08 -7.19
C ALA A 65 1.87 -0.13 -8.07
N SER A 66 2.57 -1.10 -7.49
CA SER A 66 2.95 -2.35 -8.16
C SER A 66 2.63 -3.54 -7.27
N GLU A 67 2.04 -4.59 -7.85
CA GLU A 67 1.81 -5.87 -7.16
C GLU A 67 3.10 -6.46 -6.59
N ASP A 68 4.23 -6.22 -7.26
CA ASP A 68 5.53 -6.70 -6.80
C ASP A 68 5.91 -6.04 -5.46
N ILE A 69 5.77 -4.72 -5.37
CA ILE A 69 6.02 -3.95 -4.13
C ILE A 69 4.99 -4.32 -3.05
N LEU A 70 3.72 -4.45 -3.42
CA LEU A 70 2.63 -4.66 -2.45
C LEU A 70 2.63 -6.07 -1.85
N PHE A 71 2.96 -7.10 -2.63
CA PHE A 71 2.78 -8.49 -2.21
C PHE A 71 4.06 -9.33 -2.17
N ARG A 72 5.02 -9.07 -3.07
CA ARG A 72 6.18 -9.97 -3.27
C ARG A 72 7.44 -9.52 -2.54
N GLN A 73 7.63 -8.21 -2.42
CA GLN A 73 8.79 -7.67 -1.71
C GLN A 73 8.64 -7.80 -0.19
N PRO A 74 9.70 -8.20 0.54
CA PRO A 74 9.75 -8.13 2.00
C PRO A 74 9.46 -6.70 2.47
N VAL A 75 8.73 -6.55 3.57
CA VAL A 75 8.24 -5.25 4.06
C VAL A 75 9.38 -4.24 4.23
N GLU A 76 10.53 -4.70 4.70
CA GLU A 76 11.74 -3.90 4.94
C GLU A 76 12.34 -3.35 3.63
N GLN A 77 12.10 -4.02 2.51
CA GLN A 77 12.65 -3.66 1.20
C GLN A 77 11.67 -2.82 0.36
N ARG A 78 10.37 -2.86 0.67
CA ARG A 78 9.32 -2.16 -0.10
C ARG A 78 9.62 -0.68 -0.28
N TRP A 79 10.08 -0.03 0.78
CA TRP A 79 10.39 1.40 0.79
C TRP A 79 11.55 1.75 -0.16
N THR A 80 12.64 0.99 -0.09
CA THR A 80 13.80 1.16 -0.97
C THR A 80 13.45 0.87 -2.42
N VAL A 81 12.74 -0.23 -2.69
CA VAL A 81 12.33 -0.61 -4.06
C VAL A 81 11.38 0.43 -4.65
N ALA A 82 10.44 0.96 -3.85
CA ALA A 82 9.55 2.03 -4.27
C ALA A 82 10.32 3.31 -4.63
N ALA A 83 11.23 3.78 -3.78
CA ALA A 83 12.02 4.97 -4.05
C ALA A 83 12.92 4.83 -5.29
N GLN A 84 13.49 3.64 -5.51
CA GLN A 84 14.29 3.34 -6.70
C GLN A 84 13.48 3.48 -8.00
N GLN A 85 12.15 3.25 -8.00
CA GLN A 85 11.34 3.40 -9.21
C GLN A 85 11.30 4.84 -9.74
N ILE A 86 11.45 5.82 -8.86
CA ILE A 86 11.49 7.24 -9.22
C ILE A 86 12.92 7.79 -9.26
N GLY A 87 13.93 6.92 -9.18
CA GLY A 87 15.34 7.31 -9.20
C GLY A 87 15.80 8.02 -7.93
N VAL A 88 15.07 7.89 -6.83
CA VAL A 88 15.39 8.50 -5.54
C VAL A 88 16.13 7.48 -4.67
N ASP A 89 17.31 7.86 -4.20
CA ASP A 89 18.02 7.09 -3.17
C ASP A 89 17.53 7.53 -1.80
N ILE A 90 16.88 6.60 -1.09
CA ILE A 90 16.32 6.85 0.22
C ILE A 90 17.38 7.25 1.26
N HIS A 91 18.62 6.81 1.07
CA HIS A 91 19.72 7.14 1.97
C HIS A 91 20.18 8.59 1.81
N LEU A 92 19.79 9.25 0.72
CA LEU A 92 20.03 10.67 0.49
C LEU A 92 18.89 11.56 1.01
N LEU A 93 17.74 10.98 1.35
CA LEU A 93 16.63 11.66 2.04
C LEU A 93 16.98 11.76 3.54
N SER A 94 17.86 12.70 3.88
CA SER A 94 18.11 13.12 5.26
C SER A 94 16.81 13.62 5.92
N GLY A 95 16.58 13.26 7.20
CA GLY A 95 15.38 13.61 7.97
C GLY A 95 15.20 15.10 8.32
N GLU A 96 15.98 15.99 7.71
CA GLU A 96 15.73 17.43 7.76
C GLU A 96 14.78 17.80 6.61
N VAL A 97 13.49 17.92 6.95
CA VAL A 97 12.57 18.75 6.17
C VAL A 97 13.09 20.19 6.29
N GLY A 98 13.87 20.61 5.30
CA GLY A 98 14.44 21.95 5.23
C GLY A 98 13.36 22.99 4.99
N HIS A 99 12.99 23.73 6.04
CA HIS A 99 12.43 25.07 5.92
C HIS A 99 13.53 26.07 6.29
N ALA A 100 13.84 26.99 5.38
CA ALA A 100 14.41 28.29 5.69
C ALA A 100 13.31 29.35 5.55
#